data_AF-A0A0B7IQ85-F1
#
_entry.id   AF-A0A0B7IQ85-F1
#
_cell.length_a   1.000
_cell.length_b   1.000
_cell.length_c   1.000
_cell.angle_alpha   90.00
_cell.angle_beta   90.00
_cell.angle_gamma   90.00
#
_symmetry.space_group_name_H-M   'P 1'
#
loop_
_entity.id
_entity.type
_entity.pdbx_description
1 polymer ?
#
loop_
_entity_poly.entity_id
_entity_poly.type
_entity_poly.pdbx_seq_one_letter_code
_entity_poly.pdbx_strand_id
1 'polypeptide(L)' 'MSENSNKLVRKYIRKGTYFEEISKEKIKETQHKINRRPRTAKHITNTLTLKTIKSE' A
#
# COMPACT_ATOMS: atom_id res chain seq x y z
N MET A 1 -4.80 -13.33 1.53
CA MET A 1 -4.54 -12.08 0.78
C MET A 1 -5.80 -11.22 0.90
N SER A 2 -5.69 -9.95 1.29
CA SER A 2 -6.85 -9.06 1.35
C SER A 2 -7.19 -8.49 -0.03
N GLU A 3 -8.46 -8.17 -0.28
CA GLU A 3 -8.93 -7.62 -1.56
C GLU A 3 -8.18 -6.33 -1.95
N ASN A 4 -7.83 -5.51 -0.96
CA ASN A 4 -7.06 -4.30 -1.17
C ASN A 4 -5.64 -4.58 -1.71
N SER A 5 -4.96 -5.60 -1.17
CA SER A 5 -3.63 -6.00 -1.66
C SER A 5 -3.69 -6.48 -3.11
N ASN A 6 -4.75 -7.20 -3.49
CA ASN A 6 -4.97 -7.63 -4.87
C ASN A 6 -5.13 -6.44 -5.82
N LYS A 7 -5.94 -5.44 -5.42
CA LYS A 7 -6.13 -4.20 -6.20
C LYS A 7 -4.82 -3.47 -6.45
N LEU A 8 -3.92 -3.43 -5.47
CA LEU A 8 -2.61 -2.79 -5.61
C LEU A 8 -1.68 -3.56 -6.54
N VAL A 9 -1.59 -4.88 -6.40
CA VAL A 9 -0.77 -5.72 -7.29
C VAL A 9 -1.26 -5.61 -8.75
N ARG A 10 -2.58 -5.63 -8.98
CA ARG A 10 -3.18 -5.47 -10.33
C ARG A 10 -2.81 -4.17 -11.04
N LYS A 11 -2.49 -3.09 -10.30
CA LYS A 11 -2.05 -1.81 -10.92
C LYS A 11 -0.68 -1.90 -11.59
N TYR A 12 0.13 -2.88 -11.21
CA TYR A 12 1.47 -3.08 -11.76
C TYR A 12 1.52 -4.08 -12.92
N ILE A 13 0.39 -4.68 -13.24
CA ILE A 13 0.23 -5.63 -14.34
C ILE A 13 -0.31 -4.86 -15.55
N ARG A 14 0.28 -5.08 -16.73
CA ARG A 14 -0.17 -4.44 -17.97
C ARG A 14 -1.60 -4.89 -18.28
N LYS A 15 -2.40 -3.97 -18.84
CA LYS A 15 -3.77 -4.30 -19.26
C LYS A 15 -3.73 -5.31 -20.41
N GLY A 16 -4.66 -6.27 -20.40
CA GLY A 16 -4.72 -7.33 -21.39
C GLY A 16 -3.72 -8.48 -21.18
N THR A 17 -2.98 -8.50 -20.06
CA THR A 17 -2.17 -9.66 -19.67
C THR A 17 -3.03 -10.69 -18.93
N TYR A 18 -2.88 -11.96 -19.29
CA TYR A 18 -3.54 -13.08 -18.61
C TYR A 18 -2.87 -13.35 -17.26
N PHE A 19 -3.64 -13.75 -16.24
CA PHE A 19 -3.08 -13.96 -14.89
C PHE A 19 -2.15 -15.17 -14.84
N GLU A 20 -2.39 -16.14 -15.71
CA GLU A 20 -1.64 -17.37 -15.88
C GLU A 20 -0.21 -17.11 -16.39
N GLU A 21 -0.01 -16.02 -17.13
CA GLU A 21 1.30 -15.61 -17.65
C GLU A 21 2.17 -14.93 -16.59
N ILE A 22 1.62 -14.64 -15.41
CA ILE A 22 2.30 -13.89 -14.36
C ILE A 22 2.93 -14.86 -13.38
N SER A 23 4.25 -14.90 -13.36
CA SER A 23 4.98 -15.75 -12.42
C SER A 23 4.77 -15.31 -10.96
N LYS A 24 4.88 -16.28 -10.04
CA LYS A 24 4.77 -16.01 -8.59
C LYS A 24 5.88 -15.06 -8.11
N GLU A 25 7.06 -15.15 -8.70
CA GLU A 25 8.21 -14.28 -8.44
C GLU A 25 7.88 -12.84 -8.80
N LYS A 26 7.17 -12.61 -9.92
CA LYS A 26 6.76 -11.27 -10.33
C LYS A 26 5.75 -10.65 -9.37
N ILE A 27 4.82 -11.46 -8.87
CA ILE A 27 3.87 -11.05 -7.83
C ILE A 27 4.62 -10.67 -6.55
N LYS A 28 5.59 -11.49 -6.13
CA LYS A 28 6.42 -11.24 -4.94
C LYS A 28 7.26 -9.96 -5.08
N GLU A 29 7.89 -9.75 -6.23
CA GLU A 29 8.63 -8.52 -6.55
C GLU A 29 7.71 -7.29 -6.42
N THR A 30 6.49 -7.39 -6.95
CA THR A 30 5.49 -6.31 -6.90
C THR A 30 5.05 -6.03 -5.47
N GLN A 31 4.82 -7.05 -4.65
CA GLN A 31 4.49 -6.91 -3.23
C GLN A 31 5.63 -6.22 -2.47
N HIS A 32 6.89 -6.61 -2.71
CA HIS A 32 8.05 -5.94 -2.11
C HIS A 32 8.13 -4.46 -2.51
N LYS A 33 7.88 -4.13 -3.80
CA LYS A 33 7.83 -2.74 -4.26
C LYS A 33 6.75 -1.94 -3.56
N ILE A 34 5.53 -2.48 -3.46
CA ILE A 34 4.41 -1.82 -2.77
C ILE A 34 4.75 -1.56 -1.30
N ASN A 35 5.31 -2.56 -0.61
CA ASN A 35 5.64 -2.45 0.81
C ASN A 35 6.78 -1.47 1.11
N ARG A 36 7.74 -1.33 0.18
CA ARG A 36 8.84 -0.36 0.26
C ARG A 36 8.45 1.05 -0.16
N ARG A 37 7.26 1.27 -0.72
CA ARG A 37 6.84 2.61 -1.13
C ARG A 37 6.84 3.53 0.09
N PRO A 38 7.43 4.74 -0.02
CA PRO A 38 7.30 5.73 1.02
C PRO A 38 5.81 6.01 1.19
N ARG A 39 5.30 5.76 2.39
CA ARG A 39 3.96 6.22 2.73
C ARG A 39 4.10 7.71 2.94
N THR A 40 3.25 8.51 2.30
CA THR A 40 3.09 9.89 2.74
C THR A 40 2.75 9.80 4.22
N ALA A 41 3.70 10.20 5.07
CA ALA A 41 3.35 10.52 6.45
C ALA A 41 2.32 11.62 6.27
N LYS A 42 1.05 11.30 6.49
CA LYS A 42 0.04 12.33 6.72
C LYS A 42 0.73 13.24 7.73
N HIS A 43 0.98 14.50 7.37
CA HIS A 43 1.49 15.47 8.32
C HIS A 43 0.67 15.24 9.59
N ILE A 44 1.30 14.73 10.65
CA ILE A 44 0.65 14.67 11.96
C ILE A 44 0.68 16.13 12.41
N THR A 45 -0.11 16.98 11.76
CA THR A 45 -0.35 18.33 12.21
C THR A 45 -1.18 18.18 13.46
N ASN A 46 -0.49 18.17 14.60
CA ASN A 46 -1.01 18.59 15.90
C ASN A 46 -2.34 17.99 16.36
N THR A 47 -2.65 16.74 16.02
CA THR A 47 -3.82 16.05 16.59
C THR A 47 -3.50 15.34 17.92
N LEU A 48 -2.22 15.10 18.20
CA LEU A 48 -1.76 14.60 19.50
C LEU A 48 -1.68 15.70 20.55
N THR A 49 -1.47 16.97 20.16
CA THR A 49 -1.36 18.10 21.09
C THR A 49 -2.72 18.57 21.62
N LEU A 50 -3.80 18.48 20.82
CA LEU A 50 -5.15 18.90 21.25
C LEU A 50 -5.87 17.90 22.18
N LYS A 51 -5.40 16.65 22.30
CA LYS A 51 -5.96 15.69 23.26
C LYS A 51 -5.38 15.90 24.67
N THR A 52 -4.13 16.31 24.78
CA THR A 52 -3.47 16.60 26.06
C THR A 52 -3.96 17.91 26.69
N ILE A 53 -4.34 18.91 25.88
CA ILE A 53 -4.84 20.21 26.37
C ILE A 53 -6.30 20.14 26.87
N LYS A 54 -7.05 19.09 26.55
CA LYS A 54 -8.46 18.91 26.99
C LYS A 54 -8.63 17.98 28.19
N SER A 55 -7.53 17.56 28.84
CA SER A 55 -7.56 16.70 30.03
C SER A 55 -7.05 17.39 31.30
N GLU A 56 -6.99 18.73 31.30
CA GLU A 56 -6.85 19.57 32.50
C GLU A 56 -8.19 20.25 32.83
#